data_AF-A0ABD5ZQR7-F1
#
_entry.id   AF-A0ABD5ZQR7-F1
#
_cell.length_a   1.000
_cell.length_b   1.000
_cell.length_c   1.000
_cell.angle_alpha   90.00
_cell.angle_beta   90.00
_cell.angle_gamma   90.00
#
_symmetry.space_group_name_H-M   'P 1'
#
loop_
_entity.id
_entity.type
_entity.pdbx_description
1 polymer ?
#
loop_
_entity_poly.entity_id
_entity_poly.type
_entity_poly.pdbx_seq_one_letter_code
_entity_poly.pdbx_strand_id
1 'polypeptide(L)'
;MNERTVRALQFAAVQVVGAVAVVHFAVGSEQLGSLAANGLLGDYLGGRVLERPRAPLFLLSSLALLGGMVAAGRGYVERRTAYQLGIAAMLVYLGGWVAWHTVLDHGFALSGGAPEATAHTHGGLLDTLYSHYVAPLAATVGAAASEGGSARTLLGIVSVTLELVAVALLAVLLRYDADAREGGIDLGLTLDAPE
;
A
#
# COMPACT_ATOMS: atom_id res chain seq x y z
N MET A 1 0.22 21.45 18.38
CA MET A 1 -0.55 20.27 18.84
C MET A 1 0.01 19.84 20.19
N ASN A 2 -0.82 19.41 21.15
CA ASN A 2 -0.29 18.97 22.44
C ASN A 2 0.31 17.55 22.35
N GLU A 3 1.18 17.20 23.29
CA GLU A 3 1.90 15.92 23.29
C GLU A 3 0.98 14.69 23.34
N ARG A 4 -0.14 14.77 24.06
CA ARG A 4 -1.07 13.64 24.18
C ARG A 4 -1.69 13.30 22.82
N THR A 5 -2.08 14.32 22.07
CA THR A 5 -2.61 14.17 20.71
C THR A 5 -1.54 13.62 19.77
N VAL A 6 -0.29 14.13 19.83
CA VAL A 6 0.82 13.60 19.02
C VAL A 6 1.02 12.11 19.29
N ARG A 7 1.13 11.69 20.56
CA ARG A 7 1.31 10.28 20.93
C ARG A 7 0.15 9.41 20.46
N ALA A 8 -1.08 9.90 20.55
CA ALA A 8 -2.25 9.18 20.06
C ALA A 8 -2.21 9.00 18.53
N LEU A 9 -1.82 10.04 17.79
CA LEU A 9 -1.65 9.96 16.34
C LEU A 9 -0.49 9.05 15.94
N GLN A 10 0.63 9.07 16.67
CA GLN A 10 1.74 8.15 16.46
C GLN A 10 1.30 6.70 16.67
N PHE A 11 0.58 6.43 17.75
CA PHE A 11 0.02 5.11 18.00
C PHE A 11 -0.90 4.67 16.87
N ALA A 12 -1.84 5.53 16.45
CA ALA A 12 -2.72 5.25 15.33
C ALA A 12 -1.93 5.00 14.03
N ALA A 13 -0.91 5.81 13.73
CA ALA A 13 -0.08 5.63 12.55
C ALA A 13 0.65 4.28 12.56
N VAL A 14 1.20 3.86 13.70
CA VAL A 14 1.83 2.53 13.85
C VAL A 14 0.81 1.42 13.62
N GLN A 15 -0.40 1.52 14.14
CA GLN A 15 -1.45 0.51 13.91
C GLN A 15 -1.84 0.43 12.43
N VAL A 16 -2.06 1.57 11.78
CA VAL A 16 -2.49 1.62 10.38
C VAL A 16 -1.37 1.14 9.44
N VAL A 17 -0.15 1.66 9.59
CA VAL A 17 1.01 1.22 8.79
C VAL A 17 1.32 -0.26 9.04
N GLY A 18 1.21 -0.71 10.29
CA GLY A 18 1.35 -2.12 10.65
C GLY A 18 0.30 -3.00 9.99
N ALA A 19 -0.96 -2.57 9.96
CA ALA A 19 -2.03 -3.28 9.26
C ALA A 19 -1.75 -3.36 7.75
N VAL A 20 -1.32 -2.26 7.10
CA VAL A 20 -0.91 -2.27 5.69
C VAL A 20 0.21 -3.29 5.46
N ALA A 21 1.24 -3.28 6.31
CA ALA A 21 2.35 -4.22 6.20
C ALA A 21 1.89 -5.68 6.34
N VAL A 22 1.03 -6.00 7.31
CA VAL A 22 0.48 -7.35 7.49
C VAL A 22 -0.35 -7.79 6.28
N VAL A 23 -1.21 -6.92 5.74
CA VAL A 23 -2.01 -7.23 4.54
C VAL A 23 -1.10 -7.54 3.35
N HIS A 24 -0.10 -6.71 3.09
CA HIS A 24 0.85 -6.93 1.99
C HIS A 24 1.68 -8.21 2.19
N PHE A 25 2.13 -8.46 3.42
CA PHE A 25 2.86 -9.67 3.78
C PHE A 25 2.02 -10.92 3.52
N ALA A 26 0.76 -10.92 3.96
CA ALA A 26 -0.16 -12.05 3.80
C ALA A 26 -0.43 -12.32 2.32
N VAL A 27 -0.73 -11.29 1.53
CA VAL A 27 -0.98 -11.40 0.08
C VAL A 27 0.25 -11.88 -0.67
N GLY A 28 1.44 -11.33 -0.38
CA GLY A 28 2.69 -11.73 -1.01
C GLY A 28 3.07 -13.16 -0.67
N SER A 29 2.94 -13.54 0.61
CA SER A 29 3.27 -14.89 1.09
C SER A 29 2.31 -15.95 0.58
N GLU A 30 1.01 -15.66 0.50
CA GLU A 30 0.01 -16.59 -0.05
C GLU A 30 0.30 -16.91 -1.52
N GLN A 31 0.61 -15.89 -2.33
CA GLN A 31 0.96 -16.08 -3.74
C GLN A 31 2.24 -16.91 -3.92
N LEU A 32 3.31 -16.58 -3.18
CA LEU A 32 4.56 -17.34 -3.26
C LEU A 32 4.41 -18.75 -2.69
N GLY A 33 3.65 -18.91 -1.61
CA GLY A 33 3.35 -20.21 -1.00
C GLY A 33 2.54 -21.10 -1.95
N SER A 34 1.57 -20.53 -2.67
CA SER A 34 0.83 -21.24 -3.72
C SER A 34 1.75 -21.68 -4.86
N LEU A 35 2.66 -20.81 -5.33
CA LEU A 35 3.65 -21.19 -6.34
C LEU A 35 4.56 -22.32 -5.86
N ALA A 36 5.03 -22.26 -4.61
CA ALA A 36 5.86 -23.29 -4.00
C ALA A 36 5.12 -24.62 -3.87
N ALA A 37 3.88 -24.59 -3.36
CA ALA A 37 3.04 -25.78 -3.18
C ALA A 37 2.73 -26.49 -4.50
N ASN A 38 2.70 -25.75 -5.61
CA ASN A 38 2.48 -26.29 -6.95
C ASN A 38 3.79 -26.62 -7.71
N GLY A 39 4.95 -26.50 -7.06
CA GLY A 39 6.26 -26.77 -7.70
C GLY A 39 6.69 -25.74 -8.74
N LEU A 40 6.02 -24.59 -8.81
CA LEU A 40 6.24 -23.55 -9.82
C LEU A 40 7.18 -22.43 -9.36
N LEU A 41 7.66 -22.47 -8.11
CA LEU A 41 8.48 -21.40 -7.56
C LEU A 41 9.82 -21.22 -8.31
N GLY A 42 10.46 -22.32 -8.73
CA GLY A 42 11.70 -22.28 -9.50
C GLY A 42 11.53 -21.57 -10.83
N ASP A 43 10.51 -21.97 -11.61
CA ASP A 43 10.16 -21.34 -12.89
C ASP A 43 9.79 -19.87 -12.73
N TYR A 44 9.07 -19.55 -11.65
CA TYR A 44 8.70 -18.18 -11.34
C TYR A 44 9.93 -17.30 -11.09
N LEU A 45 10.81 -17.72 -10.18
CA LEU A 45 12.03 -16.98 -9.83
C LEU A 45 13.05 -16.96 -10.99
N GLY A 46 13.05 -17.98 -11.85
CA GLY A 46 13.97 -18.13 -12.98
C GLY A 46 13.66 -17.25 -14.20
N GLY A 47 12.51 -16.58 -14.26
CA GLY A 47 12.21 -15.69 -15.39
C GLY A 47 10.90 -14.93 -15.33
N ARG A 48 9.86 -15.45 -14.64
CA ARG A 48 8.53 -14.81 -14.59
C ARG A 48 8.39 -13.74 -13.50
N VAL A 49 9.37 -13.65 -12.61
CA VAL A 49 9.34 -12.68 -11.50
C VAL A 49 9.30 -11.23 -11.99
N LEU A 50 9.97 -10.92 -13.12
CA LEU A 50 9.96 -9.58 -13.72
C LEU A 50 8.63 -9.27 -14.41
N GLU A 51 7.97 -10.29 -14.97
CA GLU A 51 6.66 -10.15 -15.62
C GLU A 51 5.53 -9.99 -14.58
N ARG A 52 5.68 -10.66 -13.44
CA ARG A 52 4.68 -10.70 -12.36
C ARG A 52 5.32 -10.38 -11.01
N PRO A 53 5.85 -9.15 -10.81
CA PRO A 53 6.68 -8.82 -9.64
C PRO A 53 5.87 -8.60 -8.36
N ARG A 54 4.54 -8.67 -8.42
CA ARG A 54 3.64 -8.30 -7.31
C ARG A 54 3.95 -9.03 -6.01
N ALA A 55 4.06 -10.35 -6.04
CA ALA A 55 4.23 -11.17 -4.85
C ALA A 55 5.53 -10.86 -4.07
N PRO A 56 6.73 -10.86 -4.70
CA PRO A 56 7.97 -10.51 -4.01
C PRO A 56 8.02 -9.03 -3.63
N LEU A 57 7.46 -8.12 -4.45
CA LEU A 57 7.40 -6.70 -4.08
C LEU A 57 6.60 -6.51 -2.79
N PHE A 58 5.40 -7.09 -2.70
CA PHE A 58 4.54 -7.00 -1.52
C PHE A 58 5.21 -7.62 -0.28
N LEU A 59 5.87 -8.77 -0.45
CA LEU A 59 6.57 -9.43 0.64
C LEU A 59 7.76 -8.58 1.13
N LEU A 60 8.66 -8.19 0.23
CA LEU A 60 9.86 -7.45 0.60
C LEU A 60 9.54 -6.06 1.14
N SER A 61 8.55 -5.37 0.55
CA SER A 61 8.14 -4.05 1.01
C SER A 61 7.44 -4.12 2.37
N SER A 62 6.65 -5.16 2.65
CA SER A 62 6.06 -5.36 3.98
C SER A 62 7.13 -5.60 5.06
N LEU A 63 8.16 -6.39 4.76
CA LEU A 63 9.30 -6.61 5.64
C LEU A 63 10.09 -5.31 5.87
N ALA A 64 10.27 -4.50 4.82
CA ALA A 64 10.91 -3.20 4.92
C ALA A 64 10.10 -2.24 5.80
N LEU A 65 8.77 -2.22 5.70
CA LEU A 65 7.90 -1.41 6.57
C LEU A 65 8.00 -1.86 8.03
N LEU A 66 7.91 -3.17 8.30
CA LEU A 66 8.06 -3.72 9.65
C LEU A 66 9.44 -3.38 10.24
N GLY A 67 10.50 -3.56 9.46
CA GLY A 67 11.86 -3.19 9.84
C GLY A 67 12.01 -1.69 10.11
N GLY A 68 11.43 -0.85 9.25
CA GLY A 68 11.43 0.60 9.40
C GLY A 68 10.69 1.07 10.67
N MET A 69 9.54 0.46 10.97
CA MET A 69 8.81 0.74 12.22
C MET A 69 9.62 0.36 13.45
N VAL A 70 10.28 -0.79 13.44
CA VAL A 70 11.16 -1.23 14.53
C VAL A 70 12.36 -0.30 14.68
N ALA A 71 12.97 0.11 13.56
CA ALA A 71 14.11 1.03 13.57
C ALA A 71 13.72 2.42 14.13
N ALA A 72 12.56 2.96 13.70
CA ALA A 72 12.02 4.21 14.22
C ALA A 72 11.67 4.11 15.72
N GLY A 73 11.02 3.02 16.14
CA GLY A 73 10.68 2.77 17.55
C GLY A 73 11.90 2.62 18.47
N ARG A 74 13.04 2.19 17.91
CA ARG A 74 14.34 2.12 18.63
C ARG A 74 15.18 3.39 18.52
N GLY A 75 14.72 4.40 17.78
CA GLY A 75 15.45 5.64 17.57
C GLY A 75 16.66 5.51 16.63
N TYR A 76 16.73 4.46 15.80
CA TYR A 76 17.76 4.33 14.76
C TYR A 76 17.47 5.17 13.51
N VAL A 77 16.24 5.68 13.39
CA VAL A 77 15.79 6.55 12.31
C VAL A 77 15.09 7.73 12.95
N GLU A 78 15.43 8.95 12.54
CA GLU A 78 14.78 10.16 13.04
C GLU A 78 13.30 10.16 12.66
N ARG A 79 12.46 10.78 13.50
CA ARG A 79 11.00 10.78 13.28
C ARG A 79 10.61 11.40 11.95
N ARG A 80 11.24 12.51 11.55
CA ARG A 80 10.99 13.17 10.27
C ARG A 80 11.27 12.22 9.11
N THR A 81 12.43 11.59 9.13
CA THR A 81 12.87 10.57 8.15
C THR A 81 11.87 9.41 8.09
N ALA A 82 11.45 8.88 9.24
CA ALA A 82 10.50 7.78 9.32
C ALA A 82 9.12 8.15 8.73
N TYR A 83 8.61 9.34 9.04
CA TYR A 83 7.33 9.80 8.48
C TYR A 83 7.39 9.99 6.97
N GLN A 84 8.46 10.59 6.46
CA GLN A 84 8.66 10.78 5.01
C GLN A 84 8.78 9.45 4.26
N LEU A 85 9.58 8.51 4.78
CA LEU A 85 9.72 7.18 4.19
C LEU A 85 8.40 6.40 4.23
N GLY A 86 7.64 6.51 5.33
CA GLY A 86 6.31 5.93 5.43
C GLY A 86 5.36 6.50 4.38
N ILE A 87 5.30 7.83 4.22
CA ILE A 87 4.50 8.50 3.18
C ILE A 87 4.92 8.01 1.80
N ALA A 88 6.22 8.03 1.50
CA ALA A 88 6.75 7.59 0.21
C ALA A 88 6.35 6.14 -0.10
N ALA A 89 6.47 5.23 0.87
CA ALA A 89 6.06 3.83 0.70
C ALA A 89 4.56 3.69 0.40
N MET A 90 3.69 4.41 1.13
CA MET A 90 2.25 4.38 0.87
C MET A 90 1.91 4.96 -0.51
N LEU A 91 2.56 6.05 -0.93
CA LEU A 91 2.37 6.63 -2.26
C LEU A 91 2.81 5.70 -3.38
N VAL A 92 3.88 4.91 -3.16
CA VAL A 92 4.31 3.87 -4.10
C VAL A 92 3.25 2.77 -4.23
N TYR A 93 2.63 2.34 -3.14
CA TYR A 93 1.53 1.36 -3.20
C TYR A 93 0.31 1.91 -3.94
N LEU A 94 -0.12 3.13 -3.60
CA LEU A 94 -1.24 3.80 -4.25
C LEU A 94 -0.98 4.02 -5.74
N GLY A 95 0.21 4.51 -6.10
CA GLY A 95 0.62 4.69 -7.49
C GLY A 95 0.70 3.37 -8.24
N GLY A 96 1.22 2.33 -7.60
CA GLY A 96 1.26 0.97 -8.14
C GLY A 96 -0.15 0.40 -8.36
N TRP A 97 -1.09 0.62 -7.43
CA TRP A 97 -2.48 0.22 -7.56
C TRP A 97 -3.17 0.94 -8.73
N VAL A 98 -2.99 2.25 -8.86
CA VAL A 98 -3.53 3.02 -9.99
C VAL A 98 -2.94 2.50 -11.30
N ALA A 99 -1.62 2.35 -11.39
CA ALA A 99 -0.96 1.86 -12.60
C ALA A 99 -1.46 0.44 -12.97
N TRP A 100 -1.61 -0.44 -11.97
CA TRP A 100 -2.10 -1.80 -12.14
C TRP A 100 -3.50 -1.87 -12.73
N HIS A 101 -4.40 -0.97 -12.31
CA HIS A 101 -5.80 -0.93 -12.73
C HIS A 101 -6.08 0.02 -13.90
N THR A 102 -5.07 0.70 -14.44
CA THR A 102 -5.20 1.62 -15.58
C THR A 102 -4.31 1.19 -16.74
N VAL A 103 -3.02 1.53 -16.67
CA VAL A 103 -2.09 1.40 -17.79
C VAL A 103 -1.56 -0.03 -17.95
N LEU A 104 -1.52 -0.79 -16.86
CA LEU A 104 -1.00 -2.16 -16.87
C LEU A 104 -2.09 -3.22 -17.02
N ASP A 105 -3.39 -2.89 -17.02
CA ASP A 105 -4.50 -3.85 -17.16
C ASP A 105 -4.26 -5.21 -16.48
N HIS A 106 -3.94 -5.19 -15.18
CA HIS A 106 -3.66 -6.38 -14.38
C HIS A 106 -2.35 -7.15 -14.68
N GLY A 107 -1.37 -6.56 -15.39
CA GLY A 107 -0.01 -7.12 -15.54
C GLY A 107 0.93 -6.39 -16.52
N PHE A 108 2.24 -6.61 -16.43
CA PHE A 108 3.15 -6.16 -17.50
C PHE A 108 2.91 -7.04 -18.74
N ALA A 109 2.25 -6.52 -19.76
CA ALA A 109 2.12 -7.16 -21.08
C ALA A 109 3.45 -7.13 -21.86
N LEU A 110 4.56 -7.59 -21.27
CA LEU A 110 5.85 -7.72 -21.94
C LEU A 110 6.05 -9.11 -22.58
N SER A 111 5.14 -10.05 -22.35
CA SER A 111 5.04 -11.31 -23.10
C SER A 111 3.57 -11.53 -23.50
N GLY A 112 3.24 -11.19 -24.75
CA GLY A 112 1.90 -11.20 -25.33
C GLY A 112 1.04 -12.42 -24.96
N GLY A 113 0.22 -12.26 -23.92
CA GLY A 113 -0.51 -13.37 -23.33
C GLY A 113 -1.31 -12.98 -22.09
N ALA A 114 -2.01 -11.84 -22.14
CA ALA A 114 -3.28 -11.80 -21.41
C ALA A 114 -4.30 -12.55 -22.27
N PRO A 115 -5.11 -13.49 -21.73
CA PRO A 115 -6.32 -13.93 -22.41
C PRO A 115 -7.13 -12.68 -22.78
N GLU A 116 -7.90 -12.72 -23.87
CA GLU A 116 -8.90 -11.68 -24.15
C GLU A 116 -9.84 -11.58 -22.94
N ALA A 117 -9.50 -10.71 -21.97
CA ALA A 117 -10.45 -10.20 -21.03
C ALA A 117 -11.43 -9.43 -21.90
N THR A 118 -12.67 -9.93 -21.97
CA THR A 118 -13.81 -9.26 -22.60
C THR A 118 -13.65 -7.76 -22.51
N ALA A 119 -13.51 -7.11 -23.68
CA ALA A 119 -13.19 -5.70 -23.81
C ALA A 119 -13.97 -4.83 -22.81
N HIS A 120 -13.34 -4.50 -21.69
CA HIS A 120 -13.83 -3.47 -20.80
C HIS A 120 -13.31 -2.17 -21.40
N THR A 121 -14.20 -1.40 -22.02
CA THR A 121 -13.92 -0.03 -22.42
C THR A 121 -13.58 0.75 -21.16
N HIS A 122 -12.30 1.01 -20.90
CA HIS A 122 -11.88 1.83 -19.77
C HIS A 122 -12.39 3.25 -19.98
N GLY A 123 -13.34 3.71 -19.16
CA GLY A 123 -13.40 5.13 -18.86
C GLY A 123 -12.08 5.50 -18.17
N GLY A 124 -11.59 6.73 -18.34
CA GLY A 124 -10.30 7.14 -17.75
C GLY A 124 -10.23 7.02 -16.22
N LEU A 125 -9.20 7.59 -15.59
CA LEU A 125 -8.93 7.49 -14.14
C LEU A 125 -10.17 7.52 -13.22
N LEU A 126 -11.14 8.40 -13.48
CA LEU A 126 -12.37 8.51 -12.70
C LEU A 126 -13.24 7.24 -12.74
N ASP A 127 -13.34 6.60 -13.90
CA ASP A 127 -14.07 5.34 -14.06
C ASP A 127 -13.33 4.17 -13.40
N THR A 128 -12.00 4.14 -13.47
CA THR A 128 -11.20 3.16 -12.70
C THR A 128 -11.41 3.31 -11.20
N LEU A 129 -11.31 4.53 -10.67
CA LEU A 129 -11.58 4.81 -9.25
C LEU A 129 -13.00 4.41 -8.88
N TYR A 130 -13.97 4.72 -9.73
CA TYR A 130 -15.36 4.37 -9.48
C TYR A 130 -15.56 2.84 -9.45
N SER A 131 -15.13 2.14 -10.49
CA SER A 131 -15.37 0.70 -10.67
C SER A 131 -14.55 -0.20 -9.72
N HIS A 132 -13.34 0.21 -9.33
CA HIS A 132 -12.43 -0.64 -8.54
C HIS A 132 -12.30 -0.22 -7.07
N TYR A 133 -12.79 0.97 -6.71
CA TYR A 133 -12.76 1.45 -5.34
C TYR A 133 -14.15 1.86 -4.84
N VAL A 134 -14.82 2.81 -5.50
CA VAL A 134 -16.09 3.37 -5.01
C VAL A 134 -17.24 2.36 -5.04
N ALA A 135 -17.50 1.73 -6.18
CA ALA A 135 -18.59 0.77 -6.33
C ALA A 135 -18.37 -0.48 -5.46
N PRO A 136 -17.16 -1.07 -5.38
CA PRO A 136 -16.89 -2.15 -4.45
C PRO A 136 -16.99 -1.75 -2.98
N LEU A 137 -16.57 -0.52 -2.61
CA LEU A 137 -16.72 -0.01 -1.25
C LEU A 137 -18.19 0.21 -0.89
N ALA A 138 -18.96 0.85 -1.76
CA ALA A 138 -20.38 1.05 -1.60
C ALA A 138 -21.12 -0.29 -1.53
N ALA A 139 -20.73 -1.25 -2.37
CA ALA A 139 -21.21 -2.62 -2.30
C ALA A 139 -20.85 -3.28 -0.97
N THR A 140 -19.64 -3.10 -0.44
CA THR A 140 -19.20 -3.66 0.85
C THR A 140 -19.94 -3.04 2.04
N VAL A 141 -20.11 -1.71 2.04
CA VAL A 141 -20.87 -0.97 3.06
C VAL A 141 -22.36 -1.32 2.99
N GLY A 142 -22.90 -1.53 1.79
CA GLY A 142 -24.25 -2.04 1.57
C GLY A 142 -24.39 -3.56 1.84
N ALA A 143 -23.30 -4.32 1.70
CA ALA A 143 -23.21 -5.78 1.88
C ALA A 143 -22.95 -6.21 3.33
N ALA A 144 -23.18 -5.31 4.29
CA ALA A 144 -23.76 -5.76 5.56
C ALA A 144 -25.07 -6.59 5.36
N ALA A 145 -25.59 -6.69 4.12
CA ALA A 145 -26.74 -7.51 3.74
C ALA A 145 -26.66 -8.39 2.45
N SER A 146 -25.53 -8.59 1.73
CA SER A 146 -25.53 -9.56 0.58
C SER A 146 -24.17 -10.11 0.11
N GLU A 147 -24.14 -11.39 -0.27
CA GLU A 147 -22.99 -12.29 -0.52
C GLU A 147 -22.17 -12.04 -1.82
N GLY A 148 -22.13 -10.81 -2.36
CA GLY A 148 -21.61 -10.56 -3.72
C GLY A 148 -20.12 -10.24 -3.86
N GLY A 149 -19.39 -9.96 -2.78
CA GLY A 149 -17.99 -9.51 -2.85
C GLY A 149 -16.97 -10.63 -2.63
N SER A 150 -15.96 -10.74 -3.51
CA SER A 150 -14.84 -11.63 -3.22
C SER A 150 -14.02 -11.08 -2.04
N ALA A 151 -13.61 -11.93 -1.11
CA ALA A 151 -12.78 -11.53 0.04
C ALA A 151 -11.49 -10.80 -0.41
N ARG A 152 -10.99 -11.11 -1.61
CA ARG A 152 -9.83 -10.46 -2.22
C ARG A 152 -10.12 -9.02 -2.65
N THR A 153 -11.32 -8.75 -3.18
CA THR A 153 -11.77 -7.39 -3.53
C THR A 153 -11.90 -6.53 -2.27
N LEU A 154 -12.53 -7.10 -1.23
CA LEU A 154 -12.66 -6.42 0.06
C LEU A 154 -11.31 -6.10 0.69
N LEU A 155 -10.38 -7.05 0.67
CA LEU A 155 -9.02 -6.85 1.17
C LEU A 155 -8.27 -5.75 0.39
N GLY A 156 -8.47 -5.67 -0.92
CA GLY A 156 -7.91 -4.61 -1.77
C GLY A 156 -8.41 -3.21 -1.37
N ILE A 157 -9.72 -3.05 -1.21
CA ILE A 157 -10.33 -1.77 -0.79
C ILE A 157 -9.84 -1.36 0.59
N VAL A 158 -9.83 -2.31 1.53
CA VAL A 158 -9.35 -2.08 2.90
C VAL A 158 -7.89 -1.65 2.87
N SER A 159 -7.03 -2.31 2.07
CA SER A 159 -5.62 -1.92 1.93
C SER A 159 -5.47 -0.48 1.44
N VAL A 160 -6.13 -0.12 0.33
CA VAL A 160 -6.06 1.24 -0.24
C VAL A 160 -6.58 2.28 0.75
N THR A 161 -7.65 1.97 1.48
CA THR A 161 -8.19 2.86 2.52
C THR A 161 -7.16 3.07 3.64
N LEU A 162 -6.53 2.00 4.11
CA LEU A 162 -5.49 2.07 5.14
C LEU A 162 -4.26 2.84 4.66
N GLU A 163 -3.85 2.67 3.40
CA GLU A 163 -2.74 3.42 2.80
C GLU A 163 -3.03 4.93 2.77
N LEU A 164 -4.23 5.33 2.35
CA LEU A 164 -4.66 6.74 2.37
C LEU A 164 -4.70 7.31 3.80
N VAL A 165 -5.23 6.55 4.75
CA VAL A 165 -5.26 6.95 6.16
C VAL A 165 -3.83 7.07 6.71
N ALA A 166 -2.93 6.15 6.36
CA ALA A 166 -1.52 6.21 6.76
C ALA A 166 -0.85 7.47 6.22
N VAL A 167 -1.04 7.82 4.93
CA VAL A 167 -0.52 9.06 4.35
C VAL A 167 -1.02 10.27 5.14
N ALA A 168 -2.33 10.34 5.42
CA ALA A 168 -2.91 11.46 6.15
C ALA A 168 -2.33 11.59 7.57
N LEU A 169 -2.27 10.48 8.32
CA LEU A 169 -1.72 10.46 9.68
C LEU A 169 -0.25 10.87 9.70
N LEU A 170 0.56 10.30 8.81
CA LEU A 170 1.99 10.60 8.73
C LEU A 170 2.24 12.04 8.26
N ALA A 171 1.43 12.59 7.36
CA ALA A 171 1.53 13.99 6.94
C ALA A 171 1.17 14.95 8.07
N VAL A 172 0.13 14.64 8.85
CA VAL A 172 -0.22 15.41 10.06
C VAL A 172 0.92 15.34 11.09
N LEU A 173 1.51 14.16 11.31
CA LEU A 173 2.65 14.01 12.22
C LEU A 173 3.88 14.75 11.71
N LEU A 174 4.22 14.63 10.42
CA LEU A 174 5.32 15.36 9.80
C LEU A 174 5.16 16.87 9.95
N ARG A 175 3.93 17.36 9.92
CA ARG A 175 3.59 18.78 10.08
C ARG A 175 3.65 19.27 11.52
N TYR A 176 3.16 18.48 12.48
CA TYR A 176 2.82 18.98 13.81
C TYR A 176 3.55 18.30 14.98
N ASP A 177 4.31 17.23 14.74
CA ASP A 177 5.18 16.62 15.75
C ASP A 177 6.41 17.50 15.96
N ALA A 178 6.54 18.09 17.15
CA ALA A 178 7.66 18.98 17.49
C ALA A 178 9.02 18.25 17.48
N ASP A 179 9.02 16.93 17.67
CA ASP A 179 10.23 16.10 17.64
C ASP A 179 10.64 15.70 16.21
N ALA A 180 9.87 16.06 15.19
CA ALA A 180 10.13 15.76 13.78
C ALA A 180 10.78 16.95 13.03
N ARG A 181 11.61 17.72 13.74
CA ARG A 181 12.33 18.90 13.19
C ARG A 181 13.68 18.55 12.59
N GLU A 182 14.32 17.50 13.09
CA GLU A 182 15.65 17.06 12.66
C GLU A 182 15.58 15.85 11.72
N GLY A 183 16.64 15.66 10.94
CA GLY A 183 16.73 14.64 9.90
C GLY A 183 15.90 14.98 8.67
N GLY A 184 15.38 13.94 8.02
CA GLY A 184 14.60 14.05 6.80
C GLY A 184 15.42 13.84 5.53
N ILE A 185 14.69 13.49 4.47
CA ILE A 185 15.18 13.24 3.13
C ILE A 185 14.65 14.37 2.25
N ASP A 186 15.50 14.87 1.36
CA ASP A 186 15.07 15.81 0.33
C ASP A 186 14.24 15.09 -0.73
N LEU A 187 12.94 15.01 -0.47
CA LEU A 187 11.91 14.45 -1.36
C LEU A 187 11.04 15.56 -1.98
N GLY A 188 11.40 16.84 -1.81
CA GLY A 188 10.53 17.97 -2.16
C GLY A 188 9.23 18.06 -1.32
N LEU A 189 9.10 17.25 -0.27
CA LEU A 189 7.95 17.23 0.65
C LEU A 189 8.28 18.08 1.89
N THR A 190 8.25 19.41 1.76
CA THR A 190 8.42 20.34 2.88
C THR A 190 7.05 20.78 3.41
N LEU A 191 6.53 20.04 4.40
CA LEU A 191 5.32 20.44 5.13
C LEU A 191 5.70 21.25 6.39
N ASP A 192 6.47 22.32 6.24
CA ASP A 192 7.06 23.04 7.38
C ASP A 192 6.07 23.96 8.11
N ALA A 193 5.93 23.75 9.42
CA ALA A 193 5.32 24.65 10.43
C ALA A 193 4.93 26.05 9.90
N PRO A 194 3.67 26.57 9.90
CA PRO A 194 3.56 28.01 9.66
C PRO A 194 4.25 28.71 10.83
N GLU A 195 5.06 29.72 10.54
CA GLU A 195 5.70 30.55 11.56
C GLU A 195 4.68 31.17 12.53
#